data_AF-A0A426VRE0-F1
#
_entry.id   AF-A0A426VRE0-F1
#
_cell.length_a   1.000
_cell.length_b   1.000
_cell.length_c   1.000
_cell.angle_alpha   90.00
_cell.angle_beta   90.00
_cell.angle_gamma   90.00
#
_symmetry.space_group_name_H-M   'P 1'
#
loop_
_entity.id
_entity.type
_entity.pdbx_description
1 polymer ?
#
loop_
_entity_poly.entity_id
_entity_poly.type
_entity_poly.pdbx_seq_one_letter_code
_entity_poly.pdbx_strand_id
1 'polypeptide(L)' 'MAFVVISILCMFAVYLQALSTGMPIKRWLGLALFTGPAALVLFRVHYRRAWMRRCANLVMWKA' A
#
# COMPACT_ATOMS: atom_id res chain seq x y z
N MET A 1 24.31 -3.92 7.82
CA MET A 1 24.24 -2.55 7.27
C MET A 1 23.29 -2.46 6.08
N ALA A 2 23.55 -3.12 4.94
CA ALA A 2 22.73 -3.01 3.72
C ALA A 2 21.23 -3.38 3.89
N PHE A 3 20.91 -4.45 4.64
CA PHE A 3 19.53 -4.85 4.90
C PHE A 3 18.71 -3.81 5.67
N VAL A 4 19.34 -3.09 6.60
CA VAL A 4 18.69 -2.02 7.38
C VAL A 4 18.37 -0.85 6.47
N VAL A 5 19.29 -0.47 5.58
CA VAL A 5 19.07 0.61 4.60
C VAL A 5 17.94 0.26 3.63
N ILE A 6 17.88 -0.98 3.13
CA ILE A 6 16.81 -1.44 2.24
C ILE A 6 15.45 -1.43 2.96
N SER A 7 15.42 -1.83 4.23
CA SER A 7 14.19 -1.80 5.03
C SER A 7 13.69 -0.37 5.26
N ILE A 8 14.58 0.58 5.57
CA ILE A 8 14.25 2.00 5.76
C ILE A 8 13.75 2.63 4.45
N LEU A 9 14.45 2.39 3.33
CA LEU A 9 14.02 2.87 2.01
C LEU A 9 12.64 2.32 1.63
N CYS A 10 12.40 1.06 1.95
CA CYS A 10 11.11 0.42 1.70
C CYS A 10 9.99 1.02 2.56
N MET A 11 10.27 1.27 3.84
CA MET A 11 9.35 1.94 4.75
C MET A 11 8.99 3.35 4.25
N PHE A 12 9.98 4.11 3.77
CA PHE A 12 9.77 5.45 3.22
C PHE A 12 8.94 5.42 1.93
N ALA A 13 9.20 4.46 1.05
CA ALA A 13 8.42 4.25 -0.16
C ALA A 13 6.96 3.89 0.17
N VAL A 14 6.71 3.01 1.14
CA VAL A 14 5.35 2.67 1.60
C VAL A 14 4.68 3.89 2.23
N TYR A 15 5.41 4.70 2.99
CA TYR A 15 4.88 5.90 3.63
C TYR A 15 4.40 6.93 2.59
N LEU A 16 5.22 7.24 1.58
CA LEU A 16 4.85 8.15 0.49
C LEU A 16 3.64 7.62 -0.30
N GLN A 17 3.63 6.32 -0.58
CA GLN A 17 2.53 5.68 -1.30
C GLN A 17 1.24 5.69 -0.47
N ALA A 18 1.32 5.49 0.85
CA ALA A 18 0.17 5.57 1.73
C ALA A 18 -0.38 6.99 1.86
N LEU A 19 0.49 8.01 1.83
CA LEU A 19 0.11 9.41 1.81
C LEU A 19 -0.64 9.79 0.52
N SER A 20 -0.13 9.39 -0.65
CA SER A 20 -0.78 9.70 -1.94
C SER A 20 -2.11 8.99 -2.12
N THR A 21 -2.27 7.84 -1.46
CA THR A 21 -3.45 6.98 -1.63
C THR A 21 -4.54 7.24 -0.57
N GLY A 22 -4.23 8.00 0.49
CA GLY A 22 -5.15 8.25 1.61
C GLY A 22 -5.53 6.98 2.38
N MET A 23 -4.69 5.94 2.32
CA MET A 23 -4.90 4.67 3.03
C MET A 23 -4.47 4.79 4.51
N PRO A 24 -4.94 3.89 5.41
CA PRO A 24 -4.57 3.93 6.82
C PRO A 24 -3.07 3.63 7.03
N ILE A 25 -2.26 4.69 7.00
CA ILE A 25 -0.79 4.71 7.12
C ILE A 25 -0.29 3.84 8.29
N LYS A 26 -0.94 3.94 9.46
CA LYS A 26 -0.54 3.23 10.69
C LYS A 26 -0.50 1.70 10.53
N ARG A 27 -1.43 1.13 9.75
CA ARG A 27 -1.53 -0.33 9.55
C ARG A 27 -0.47 -0.85 8.59
N TRP A 28 -0.12 -0.06 7.59
CA TRP A 28 0.84 -0.44 6.55
C TRP A 28 2.29 -0.22 6.97
N LEU A 29 2.55 0.75 7.84
CA LEU A 29 3.86 0.94 8.48
C LEU A 29 4.31 -0.28 9.28
N GLY A 30 3.42 -0.88 10.09
CA GLY A 30 3.75 -2.09 10.85
C GLY A 30 4.08 -3.28 9.96
N LEU A 31 3.34 -3.44 8.85
CA LEU A 31 3.62 -4.49 7.86
C LEU A 31 4.92 -4.23 7.10
N ALA A 32 5.21 -2.98 6.73
CA ALA A 32 6.46 -2.59 6.07
C ALA A 32 7.68 -2.85 6.94
N LEU A 33 7.56 -2.62 8.25
CA LEU A 33 8.65 -2.91 9.19
C LEU A 33 8.92 -4.41 9.34
N PHE A 34 7.88 -5.25 9.31
CA PHE A 34 8.01 -6.69 9.52
C PHE A 34 8.35 -7.46 8.23
N THR A 35 7.84 -7.00 7.08
CA THR A 35 7.93 -7.74 5.80
C THR A 35 8.79 -7.05 4.74
N GLY A 36 9.26 -5.82 5.01
CA GLY A 36 10.13 -5.04 4.13
C GLY A 36 9.54 -4.90 2.71
N PRO A 37 10.25 -5.35 1.65
CA PRO A 37 9.83 -5.18 0.26
C PRO A 37 8.50 -5.83 -0.10
N ALA A 38 8.10 -6.88 0.63
CA ALA A 38 6.81 -7.55 0.38
C ALA A 38 5.61 -6.64 0.71
N ALA A 39 5.76 -5.70 1.65
CA ALA A 39 4.69 -4.76 2.00
C ALA A 39 4.32 -3.84 0.84
N LEU A 40 5.27 -3.45 -0.01
CA LEU A 40 5.02 -2.64 -1.21
C LEU A 40 4.12 -3.38 -2.20
N VAL A 41 4.38 -4.67 -2.43
CA VAL A 41 3.60 -5.50 -3.34
C VAL A 41 2.17 -5.67 -2.81
N LEU A 42 2.04 -5.99 -1.52
CA LEU A 42 0.75 -6.09 -0.84
C LEU A 42 -0.03 -4.77 -0.89
N PHE A 43 0.64 -3.63 -0.72
CA PHE A 43 0.01 -2.31 -0.80
C PHE A 43 -0.58 -2.04 -2.18
N ARG A 44 0.19 -2.30 -3.25
CA ARG A 44 -0.28 -2.15 -4.64
C ARG A 44 -1.47 -3.07 -4.94
N VAL A 45 -1.43 -4.32 -4.50
CA VAL A 45 -2.54 -5.28 -4.69
C VAL A 45 -3.79 -4.81 -3.95
N HIS A 46 -3.64 -4.36 -2.70
CA HIS A 46 -4.76 -3.84 -1.93
C HIS A 46 -5.35 -2.57 -2.53
N TYR A 47 -4.50 -1.65 -3.03
CA TYR A 47 -4.97 -0.46 -3.74
C TYR A 47 -5.74 -0.84 -5.01
N ARG A 48 -5.22 -1.75 -5.81
CA ARG A 48 -5.90 -2.24 -7.01
C ARG A 48 -7.25 -2.87 -6.67
N ARG A 49 -7.34 -3.68 -5.60
CA ARG A 49 -8.62 -4.25 -5.15
C ARG A 49 -9.60 -3.18 -4.65
N ALA A 50 -9.13 -2.17 -3.93
CA ALA A 50 -9.97 -1.07 -3.48
C ALA A 50 -10.49 -0.24 -4.66
N TRP A 51 -9.64 0.01 -5.65
CA TRP A 51 -9.99 0.68 -6.90
C TRP A 51 -11.02 -0.11 -7.70
N MET A 52 -10.79 -1.41 -7.91
CA MET A 52 -11.74 -2.30 -8.60
C MET A 52 -13.10 -2.33 -7.90
N ARG A 53 -13.15 -2.33 -6.57
CA ARG A 53 -14.43 -2.23 -5.82
C ARG A 53 -15.14 -0.90 -6.05
N ARG A 54 -14.40 0.22 -6.12
CA ARG A 54 -14.98 1.53 -6.48
C ARG A 54 -15.51 1.53 -7.91
N CYS A 55 -14.74 1.04 -8.87
CA CYS A 55 -15.17 0.93 -10.27
C CYS A 55 -16.38 0.02 -10.43
N ALA A 56 -16.40 -1.16 -9.78
CA ALA A 56 -17.53 -2.08 -9.83
C ALA A 56 -18.81 -1.43 -9.28
N ASN A 57 -18.70 -0.66 -8.19
CA ASN A 57 -19.84 0.08 -7.63
C ASN A 57 -20.33 1.20 -8.59
N LEU A 58 -19.40 1.92 -9.24
CA LEU A 58 -19.74 2.92 -10.26
C LEU A 58 -20.43 2.32 -11.50
N VAL A 59 -20.05 1.10 -11.89
CA VAL A 59 -20.71 0.38 -13.02
C VAL A 59 -22.10 -0.09 -12.63
N MET A 60 -22.32 -0.55 -11.39
CA MET A 60 -23.65 -0.95 -10.91
C MET A 60 -24.66 0.20 -10.84
N TRP A 61 -24.21 1.44 -10.64
CA TRP A 61 -25.09 2.63 -10.65
C TRP A 61 -25.53 3.08 -12.05
N LYS A 62 -24.93 2.51 -13.12
CA LYS A 62 -25.25 2.84 -14.51
C LYS A 62 -26.06 1.74 -15.22
N ALA A 63 -26.38 0.65 -14.53
CA ALA A 63 -27.15 -0.49 -15.05
C ALA A 63 -28.64 -0.36 -14.74
#